data_AF-A0A9E0KLD5-F1
#
_entry.id   AF-A0A9E0KLD5-F1
#
_cell.length_a   1.000
_cell.length_b   1.000
_cell.length_c   1.000
_cell.angle_alpha   90.00
_cell.angle_beta   90.00
_cell.angle_gamma   90.00
#
_symmetry.space_group_name_H-M   'P 1'
#
loop_
_entity.id
_entity.type
_entity.pdbx_description
1 polymer ?
#
loop_
_entity_poly.entity_id
_entity_poly.type
_entity_poly.pdbx_seq_one_letter_code
_entity_poly.pdbx_strand_id
1 'polypeptide(L)'
;MKRCIMFIFYTSLLCTLFGQTKIHVHRSDAVDIRLFTSLLDSINFQALPEKPSEYSTLTLHKNNQTTQVVPLQAVDSIEFGVDQSEYIFDITALPEIKLTVKLKDWNALLTYYDINNSNEECVPASIEFKKNGVATQLDSIGIRIRGNSSRRRPEGGEGDMHNATNPSWHHAHFSLKFAEYRKGQSMYSTDRFNLKWFKDDAMYCREIYCYDLFKRFGVWTAPRASYARLTIYVEGDAQPAYFGVYSII
;
A
#
# COMPACT_ATOMS: atom_id res chain seq x y z
N MET A 1 -18.59 -25.44 30.78
CA MET A 1 -17.28 -25.10 30.17
C MET A 1 -16.99 -23.64 30.42
N LYS A 2 -15.70 -23.32 30.55
CA LYS A 2 -15.14 -22.18 31.26
C LYS A 2 -15.54 -20.82 30.68
N ARG A 3 -15.79 -19.88 31.60
CA ARG A 3 -15.78 -18.44 31.41
C ARG A 3 -14.46 -18.02 30.72
N CYS A 4 -14.54 -17.71 29.43
CA CYS A 4 -13.54 -16.96 28.68
C CYS A 4 -14.34 -16.03 27.75
N ILE A 5 -13.82 -14.85 27.44
CA ILE A 5 -14.46 -13.77 26.68
C ILE A 5 -15.30 -12.82 27.55
N MET A 6 -14.63 -12.15 28.49
CA MET A 6 -15.06 -10.82 28.94
C MET A 6 -13.84 -10.00 29.35
N PHE A 7 -12.91 -9.79 28.41
CA PHE A 7 -11.77 -8.88 28.53
C PHE A 7 -11.36 -8.41 27.12
N ILE A 8 -12.22 -7.64 26.45
CA ILE A 8 -11.84 -6.91 25.22
C ILE A 8 -12.08 -5.39 25.37
N PHE A 9 -12.82 -4.95 26.39
CA PHE A 9 -13.03 -3.53 26.64
C PHE A 9 -12.27 -3.11 27.89
N TYR A 10 -11.01 -2.69 27.75
CA TYR A 10 -10.41 -1.63 28.59
C TYR A 10 -8.98 -1.21 28.19
N THR A 11 -8.36 -1.82 27.17
CA THR A 11 -7.00 -1.45 26.73
C THR A 11 -6.94 -0.52 25.51
N SER A 12 -8.08 -0.07 24.98
CA SER A 12 -8.12 0.96 23.91
C SER A 12 -7.93 2.40 24.42
N LEU A 13 -7.87 2.62 25.73
CA LEU A 13 -7.78 3.97 26.30
C LEU A 13 -6.35 4.43 26.65
N LEU A 14 -5.31 3.65 26.33
CA LEU A 14 -3.91 4.00 26.64
C LEU A 14 -2.90 3.76 25.51
N CYS A 15 -3.36 3.44 24.29
CA CYS A 15 -2.51 3.52 23.10
C CYS A 15 -2.81 4.81 22.34
N THR A 16 -2.33 5.94 22.87
CA THR A 16 -2.03 7.14 22.08
C THR A 16 -0.76 6.92 21.25
N LEU A 17 -0.73 5.83 20.49
CA LEU A 17 0.29 5.51 19.50
C LEU A 17 -0.46 5.12 18.22
N PHE A 18 -0.61 6.13 17.38
CA PHE A 18 -1.48 6.20 16.20
C PHE A 18 -0.99 5.33 15.02
N GLY A 19 -0.98 4.01 15.16
CA GLY A 19 -0.79 3.06 14.04
C GLY A 19 -2.13 2.50 13.52
N GLN A 20 -2.27 2.29 12.21
CA GLN A 20 -3.44 1.62 11.61
C GLN A 20 -3.40 0.10 11.85
N THR A 21 -3.83 -0.35 13.03
CA THR A 21 -3.91 -1.77 13.38
C THR A 21 -4.76 -2.53 12.36
N LYS A 22 -4.46 -3.80 12.08
CA LYS A 22 -5.34 -4.67 11.29
C LYS A 22 -6.07 -5.65 12.19
N ILE A 23 -7.24 -6.11 11.78
CA ILE A 23 -7.89 -7.29 12.36
C ILE A 23 -7.75 -8.42 11.36
N HIS A 24 -7.13 -9.49 11.81
CA HIS A 24 -7.06 -10.76 11.10
C HIS A 24 -8.02 -11.72 11.78
N VAL A 25 -8.98 -12.25 11.00
CA VAL A 25 -9.85 -13.33 11.44
C VAL A 25 -9.42 -14.57 10.67
N HIS A 26 -8.82 -15.51 11.39
CA HIS A 26 -8.37 -16.80 10.85
C HIS A 26 -9.53 -17.77 10.82
N ARG A 27 -9.68 -18.48 9.69
CA ARG A 27 -10.79 -19.41 9.47
C ARG A 27 -10.29 -20.76 9.01
N SER A 28 -10.82 -21.82 9.60
CA SER A 28 -10.45 -23.20 9.27
C SER A 28 -11.05 -23.66 7.94
N ASP A 29 -12.12 -23.00 7.49
CA ASP A 29 -12.90 -23.37 6.31
C ASP A 29 -12.69 -22.45 5.09
N ALA A 30 -11.94 -21.34 5.24
CA ALA A 30 -11.89 -20.29 4.23
C ALA A 30 -10.66 -19.36 4.35
N VAL A 31 -10.52 -18.43 3.39
CA VAL A 31 -9.45 -17.42 3.37
C VAL A 31 -9.55 -16.47 4.56
N ASP A 32 -8.40 -16.14 5.19
CA ASP A 32 -8.29 -15.12 6.24
C ASP A 32 -8.99 -13.81 5.86
N ILE A 33 -9.75 -13.25 6.80
CA ILE A 33 -10.30 -11.90 6.64
C ILE A 33 -9.28 -10.92 7.22
N ARG A 34 -8.82 -9.97 6.40
CA ARG A 34 -7.88 -8.92 6.83
C ARG A 34 -8.50 -7.55 6.58
N LEU A 35 -8.78 -6.82 7.65
CA LEU A 35 -9.36 -5.48 7.59
C LEU A 35 -8.51 -4.50 8.38
N PHE A 36 -8.37 -3.27 7.90
CA PHE A 36 -7.77 -2.18 8.69
C PHE A 36 -8.78 -1.73 9.76
N THR A 37 -8.35 -1.59 11.02
CA THR A 37 -9.21 -1.13 12.12
C THR A 37 -9.72 0.29 11.89
N SER A 38 -8.95 1.13 11.20
CA SER A 38 -9.36 2.48 10.80
C SER A 38 -10.50 2.50 9.79
N LEU A 39 -10.87 1.35 9.22
CA LEU A 39 -11.99 1.19 8.29
C LEU A 39 -13.17 0.47 8.93
N LEU A 40 -13.12 0.18 10.24
CA LEU A 40 -14.20 -0.48 10.97
C LEU A 40 -14.85 0.50 11.95
N ASP A 41 -16.17 0.56 11.95
CA ASP A 41 -16.91 1.34 12.95
C ASP A 41 -17.22 0.48 14.19
N SER A 42 -17.54 -0.79 13.97
CA SER A 42 -17.91 -1.72 15.05
C SER A 42 -17.70 -3.18 14.67
N ILE A 43 -17.60 -4.00 15.72
CA ILE A 43 -17.55 -5.46 15.66
C ILE A 43 -18.65 -5.95 16.58
N ASN A 44 -19.60 -6.69 16.04
CA ASN A 44 -20.76 -7.16 16.75
C ASN A 44 -20.76 -8.69 16.81
N PHE A 45 -21.09 -9.24 17.98
CA PHE A 45 -21.36 -10.66 18.14
C PHE A 45 -22.88 -10.84 18.22
N GLN A 46 -23.46 -11.62 17.31
CA GLN A 46 -24.90 -11.87 17.33
C GLN A 46 -25.19 -13.13 18.13
N ALA A 47 -26.05 -12.99 19.15
CA ALA A 47 -26.50 -14.10 19.96
C ALA A 47 -27.51 -14.98 19.20
N LEU A 48 -27.55 -16.27 19.53
CA LEU A 48 -28.61 -17.17 19.08
C LEU A 48 -29.95 -16.71 19.69
N PRO A 49 -31.03 -16.55 18.88
CA PRO A 49 -32.32 -16.10 19.39
C PRO A 49 -32.87 -16.97 20.53
N GLU A 50 -32.63 -18.28 20.43
CA GLU A 50 -33.11 -19.27 21.39
C GLU A 50 -32.16 -19.45 22.60
N LYS A 51 -30.91 -18.96 22.49
CA LYS A 51 -29.88 -19.08 23.53
C LYS A 51 -29.03 -17.82 23.59
N PRO A 52 -29.49 -16.76 24.27
CA PRO A 52 -28.84 -15.44 24.27
C PRO A 52 -27.41 -15.41 24.85
N SER A 53 -27.00 -16.47 25.56
CA SER A 53 -25.63 -16.66 26.09
C SER A 53 -24.67 -17.32 25.09
N GLU A 54 -25.17 -17.82 23.96
CA GLU A 54 -24.39 -18.44 22.90
C GLU A 54 -24.40 -17.50 21.68
N TYR A 55 -23.23 -17.21 21.13
CA TYR A 55 -23.09 -16.36 19.96
C TYR A 55 -22.89 -17.21 18.71
N SER A 56 -23.55 -16.85 17.61
CA SER A 56 -23.50 -17.60 16.35
C SER A 56 -22.63 -16.94 15.29
N THR A 57 -22.59 -15.61 15.25
CA THR A 57 -21.85 -14.87 14.22
C THR A 57 -21.05 -13.70 14.79
N LEU A 58 -19.92 -13.43 14.12
CA LEU A 58 -19.11 -12.24 14.21
C LEU A 58 -19.42 -11.36 12.98
N THR A 59 -19.84 -10.12 13.20
CA THR A 59 -20.18 -9.17 12.14
C THR A 59 -19.28 -7.96 12.19
N LEU A 60 -18.70 -7.59 11.04
CA LEU A 60 -17.79 -6.46 10.88
C LEU A 60 -18.48 -5.35 10.09
N HIS A 61 -18.53 -4.13 10.64
CA HIS A 61 -19.21 -2.98 10.01
C HIS A 61 -18.23 -1.89 9.56
N LYS A 62 -18.50 -1.29 8.41
CA LYS A 62 -17.82 -0.11 7.85
C LYS A 62 -18.83 0.87 7.30
N ASN A 63 -18.69 2.16 7.60
CA ASN A 63 -19.66 3.21 7.31
C ASN A 63 -21.11 2.82 7.67
N ASN A 64 -21.32 2.20 8.84
CA ASN A 64 -22.59 1.61 9.31
C ASN A 64 -23.17 0.49 8.43
N GLN A 65 -22.42 -0.01 7.45
CA GLN A 65 -22.83 -1.13 6.60
C GLN A 65 -22.13 -2.42 7.02
N THR A 66 -22.85 -3.53 7.02
CA THR A 66 -22.25 -4.86 7.24
C THR A 66 -21.32 -5.19 6.08
N THR A 67 -20.04 -5.40 6.39
CA THR A 67 -19.03 -5.76 5.39
C THR A 67 -18.72 -7.25 5.36
N GLN A 68 -18.74 -7.91 6.52
CA GLN A 68 -18.49 -9.33 6.65
C GLN A 68 -19.35 -9.92 7.75
N VAL A 69 -19.88 -11.12 7.52
CA VAL A 69 -20.57 -11.94 8.52
C VAL A 69 -19.85 -13.29 8.55
N VAL A 70 -19.35 -13.65 9.72
CA VAL A 70 -18.53 -14.85 9.91
C VAL A 70 -19.19 -15.75 10.94
N PRO A 71 -19.48 -17.02 10.62
CA PRO A 71 -19.90 -17.98 11.63
C PRO A 71 -18.81 -18.15 12.69
N LEU A 72 -19.15 -17.99 13.97
CA LEU A 72 -18.17 -18.07 15.07
C LEU A 72 -17.49 -19.43 15.16
N GLN A 73 -18.20 -20.50 14.80
CA GLN A 73 -17.65 -21.86 14.74
C GLN A 73 -16.53 -22.03 13.71
N ALA A 74 -16.45 -21.13 12.72
CA ALA A 74 -15.42 -21.12 11.69
C ALA A 74 -14.27 -20.16 12.04
N VAL A 75 -14.34 -19.45 13.17
CA VAL A 75 -13.27 -18.54 13.62
C VAL A 75 -12.31 -19.30 14.54
N ASP A 76 -11.09 -19.48 14.08
CA ASP A 76 -10.05 -20.15 14.87
C ASP A 76 -9.38 -19.15 15.83
N SER A 77 -9.07 -17.95 15.33
CA SER A 77 -8.48 -16.86 16.13
C SER A 77 -8.79 -15.48 15.55
N ILE A 78 -8.71 -14.45 16.41
CA ILE A 78 -8.76 -13.04 16.03
C ILE A 78 -7.47 -12.37 16.51
N GLU A 79 -6.69 -11.84 15.56
CA GLU A 79 -5.43 -11.17 15.85
C GLU A 79 -5.50 -9.70 15.47
N PHE A 80 -4.97 -8.84 16.36
CA PHE A 80 -4.70 -7.45 16.04
C PHE A 80 -3.32 -7.36 15.41
N GLY A 81 -3.28 -7.22 14.08
CA GLY A 81 -2.05 -7.03 13.34
C GLY A 81 -1.44 -5.67 13.68
N VAL A 82 -0.15 -5.66 14.03
CA VAL A 82 0.61 -4.42 14.23
C VAL A 82 0.74 -3.71 12.88
N ASP A 83 0.40 -2.42 12.85
CA ASP A 83 0.71 -1.59 11.68
C ASP A 83 2.23 -1.43 11.57
N GLN A 84 2.82 -2.03 10.55
CA GLN A 84 4.24 -1.90 10.29
C GLN A 84 4.53 -0.77 9.31
N SER A 85 3.52 -0.05 8.82
CA SER A 85 3.70 0.96 7.78
C SER A 85 4.45 2.20 8.28
N GLU A 86 4.57 2.41 9.60
CA GLU A 86 5.52 3.38 10.19
C GLU A 86 6.95 3.18 9.67
N TYR A 87 7.35 1.95 9.38
CA TYR A 87 8.66 1.67 8.84
C TYR A 87 8.86 2.30 7.44
N ILE A 88 7.81 2.32 6.62
CA ILE A 88 7.82 2.93 5.29
C ILE A 88 7.70 4.46 5.39
N PHE A 89 6.77 4.94 6.20
CA PHE A 89 6.38 6.34 6.26
C PHE A 89 7.18 7.15 7.30
N ASP A 90 8.42 6.76 7.50
CA ASP A 90 9.38 7.47 8.34
C ASP A 90 10.00 8.62 7.56
N ILE A 91 9.56 9.83 7.87
CA ILE A 91 10.02 11.07 7.23
C ILE A 91 11.48 11.41 7.55
N THR A 92 12.07 10.79 8.58
CA THR A 92 13.48 11.05 8.98
C THR A 92 14.48 10.18 8.22
N ALA A 93 13.98 9.22 7.43
CA ALA A 93 14.80 8.32 6.63
C ALA A 93 14.63 8.60 5.13
N LEU A 94 15.65 8.18 4.36
CA LEU A 94 15.63 8.21 2.90
C LEU A 94 15.95 6.81 2.35
N PRO A 95 14.97 5.89 2.37
CA PRO A 95 15.11 4.55 1.81
C PRO A 95 15.39 4.56 0.31
N GLU A 96 15.88 3.43 -0.20
CA GLU A 96 16.09 3.17 -1.61
C GLU A 96 15.00 2.23 -2.12
N ILE A 97 14.38 2.60 -3.25
CA ILE A 97 13.48 1.76 -4.01
C ILE A 97 14.14 1.47 -5.35
N LYS A 98 14.36 0.19 -5.64
CA LYS A 98 14.76 -0.29 -6.96
C LYS A 98 13.60 -1.05 -7.58
N LEU A 99 13.15 -0.58 -8.74
CA LEU A 99 12.22 -1.32 -9.61
C LEU A 99 13.01 -2.05 -10.68
N THR A 100 12.65 -3.30 -10.95
CA THR A 100 13.15 -4.03 -12.13
C THR A 100 11.98 -4.42 -13.01
N VAL A 101 12.06 -4.06 -14.28
CA VAL A 101 10.98 -4.22 -15.26
C VAL A 101 11.57 -4.91 -16.49
N LYS A 102 10.85 -5.88 -17.05
CA LYS A 102 11.28 -6.50 -18.32
C LYS A 102 11.12 -5.50 -19.46
N LEU A 103 12.00 -5.58 -20.46
CA LEU A 103 11.93 -4.71 -21.65
C LEU A 103 10.52 -4.67 -22.28
N LYS A 104 9.90 -5.84 -22.48
CA LYS A 104 8.55 -5.93 -23.06
C LYS A 104 7.49 -5.22 -22.22
N ASP A 105 7.63 -5.26 -20.89
CA ASP A 105 6.65 -4.75 -19.94
C ASP A 105 6.83 -3.22 -19.80
N TRP A 106 8.07 -2.73 -19.86
CA TRP A 106 8.35 -1.30 -19.96
C TRP A 106 7.82 -0.70 -21.27
N ASN A 107 8.05 -1.36 -22.42
CA ASN A 107 7.49 -0.92 -23.69
C ASN A 107 5.94 -0.95 -23.70
N ALA A 108 5.33 -1.94 -23.03
CA ALA A 108 3.88 -1.96 -22.84
C ALA A 108 3.41 -0.75 -22.01
N LEU A 109 4.12 -0.40 -20.93
CA LEU A 109 3.81 0.78 -20.10
C LEU A 109 3.84 2.08 -20.92
N LEU A 110 4.86 2.25 -21.77
CA LEU A 110 4.98 3.38 -22.69
C LEU A 110 3.82 3.41 -23.70
N THR A 111 3.51 2.26 -24.30
CA THR A 111 2.41 2.12 -25.28
C THR A 111 1.05 2.40 -24.65
N TYR A 112 0.80 1.94 -23.42
CA TYR A 112 -0.44 2.20 -22.70
C TYR A 112 -0.67 3.68 -22.47
N TYR A 113 0.40 4.43 -22.16
CA TYR A 113 0.33 5.88 -22.03
C TYR A 113 -0.01 6.55 -23.37
N ASP A 114 0.63 6.13 -24.46
CA ASP A 114 0.42 6.72 -25.78
C ASP A 114 -1.00 6.45 -26.30
N ILE A 115 -1.56 5.26 -26.06
CA ILE A 115 -2.96 4.92 -26.41
C ILE A 115 -3.96 5.78 -25.62
N ASN A 116 -3.73 5.89 -24.31
CA ASN A 116 -4.58 6.67 -23.42
C ASN A 116 -3.75 7.09 -22.22
N ASN A 117 -3.43 8.36 -22.11
CA ASN A 117 -2.65 8.83 -20.97
C ASN A 117 -3.37 8.55 -19.63
N SER A 118 -4.69 8.34 -19.61
CA SER A 118 -5.45 7.98 -18.41
C SER A 118 -5.61 6.49 -18.17
N ASN A 119 -4.87 5.67 -18.91
CA ASN A 119 -4.80 4.23 -18.73
C ASN A 119 -4.37 3.87 -17.27
N GLU A 120 -5.08 2.89 -16.69
CA GLU A 120 -4.83 2.40 -15.33
C GLU A 120 -4.32 0.94 -15.28
N GLU A 121 -4.04 0.34 -16.44
CA GLU A 121 -3.46 -0.99 -16.59
C GLU A 121 -2.06 -1.03 -15.99
N CYS A 122 -1.79 -2.09 -15.26
CA CYS A 122 -0.47 -2.33 -14.67
C CYS A 122 0.36 -3.23 -15.57
N VAL A 123 1.68 -3.06 -15.51
CA VAL A 123 2.65 -4.00 -16.06
C VAL A 123 3.40 -4.69 -14.92
N PRO A 124 3.87 -5.93 -15.11
CA PRO A 124 4.68 -6.64 -14.12
C PRO A 124 6.03 -5.98 -13.85
N ALA A 125 6.43 -5.96 -12.58
CA ALA A 125 7.76 -5.58 -12.14
C ALA A 125 8.13 -6.30 -10.83
N SER A 126 9.39 -6.20 -10.42
CA SER A 126 9.82 -6.46 -9.05
C SER A 126 10.22 -5.17 -8.34
N ILE A 127 10.14 -5.19 -7.02
CA ILE A 127 10.58 -4.10 -6.14
C ILE A 127 11.58 -4.65 -5.12
N GLU A 128 12.65 -3.90 -4.91
CA GLU A 128 13.47 -3.96 -3.71
C GLU A 128 13.33 -2.65 -2.95
N PHE A 129 12.93 -2.75 -1.68
CA PHE A 129 12.88 -1.64 -0.73
C PHE A 129 13.99 -1.83 0.31
N LYS A 130 14.93 -0.89 0.37
CA LYS A 130 16.07 -0.95 1.29
C LYS A 130 16.05 0.24 2.26
N LYS A 131 16.07 -0.06 3.56
CA LYS A 131 16.13 0.93 4.63
C LYS A 131 17.00 0.40 5.76
N ASN A 132 17.91 1.21 6.27
CA ASN A 132 18.77 0.88 7.43
C ASN A 132 19.51 -0.48 7.29
N GLY A 133 19.98 -0.80 6.08
CA GLY A 133 20.67 -2.06 5.78
C GLY A 133 19.77 -3.27 5.59
N VAL A 134 18.46 -3.14 5.82
CA VAL A 134 17.46 -4.20 5.58
C VAL A 134 16.86 -4.03 4.20
N ALA A 135 16.92 -5.08 3.37
CA ALA A 135 16.27 -5.13 2.06
C ALA A 135 15.05 -6.06 2.11
N THR A 136 13.91 -5.58 1.64
CA THR A 136 12.69 -6.35 1.43
C THR A 136 12.36 -6.37 -0.04
N GLN A 137 12.10 -7.56 -0.59
CA GLN A 137 11.85 -7.74 -2.01
C GLN A 137 10.48 -8.36 -2.27
N LEU A 138 9.81 -7.89 -3.32
CA LEU A 138 8.67 -8.57 -3.93
C LEU A 138 8.98 -8.72 -5.42
N ASP A 139 8.91 -9.94 -5.91
CA ASP A 139 9.28 -10.36 -7.27
C ASP A 139 8.15 -10.19 -8.31
N SER A 140 6.94 -9.79 -7.87
CA SER A 140 5.77 -9.72 -8.75
C SER A 140 4.76 -8.69 -8.27
N ILE A 141 4.97 -7.43 -8.65
CA ILE A 141 4.07 -6.30 -8.38
C ILE A 141 3.53 -5.72 -9.70
N GLY A 142 2.42 -5.00 -9.62
CA GLY A 142 1.93 -4.17 -10.73
C GLY A 142 2.49 -2.75 -10.62
N ILE A 143 3.01 -2.21 -11.74
CA ILE A 143 3.37 -0.79 -11.84
C ILE A 143 2.58 -0.12 -12.96
N ARG A 144 2.20 1.13 -12.75
CA ARG A 144 1.58 1.97 -13.78
C ARG A 144 1.97 3.43 -13.62
N ILE A 145 1.80 4.21 -14.69
CA ILE A 145 1.95 5.67 -14.65
C ILE A 145 0.76 6.29 -13.90
N ARG A 146 1.04 7.25 -13.03
CA ARG A 146 0.06 7.97 -12.22
C ARG A 146 0.15 9.47 -12.47
N GLY A 147 -0.89 10.19 -12.06
CA GLY A 147 -1.05 11.62 -12.25
C GLY A 147 -2.42 11.92 -12.81
N ASN A 148 -2.86 13.18 -12.69
CA ASN A 148 -4.01 13.69 -13.42
C ASN A 148 -3.49 14.67 -14.47
N SER A 149 -3.42 15.96 -14.14
CA SER A 149 -2.75 16.99 -14.96
C SER A 149 -1.22 16.93 -14.96
N SER A 150 -0.63 16.16 -14.04
CA SER A 150 0.81 16.02 -13.88
C SER A 150 1.39 14.81 -14.58
N ARG A 151 0.54 14.00 -15.23
CA ARG A 151 0.95 12.75 -15.83
C ARG A 151 1.92 13.00 -16.99
N ARG A 152 2.98 12.19 -17.06
CA ARG A 152 4.04 12.31 -18.06
C ARG A 152 4.53 10.93 -18.46
N ARG A 153 4.86 10.77 -19.75
CA ARG A 153 5.54 9.59 -20.28
C ARG A 153 6.94 9.48 -19.66
N PRO A 154 7.34 8.32 -19.11
CA PRO A 154 8.58 8.19 -18.33
C PRO A 154 9.85 8.11 -19.18
N GLU A 155 9.74 7.98 -20.50
CA GLU A 155 10.87 7.94 -21.42
C GLU A 155 10.42 8.46 -22.80
N GLY A 156 11.33 9.00 -23.61
CA GLY A 156 11.15 9.22 -25.05
C GLY A 156 9.96 10.09 -25.47
N GLY A 157 9.68 10.12 -26.77
CA GLY A 157 8.50 10.71 -27.37
C GLY A 157 7.37 9.70 -27.61
N GLU A 158 6.21 10.17 -28.04
CA GLU A 158 5.08 9.32 -28.42
C GLU A 158 5.49 8.33 -29.52
N GLY A 159 5.18 7.05 -29.33
CA GLY A 159 5.53 5.97 -30.26
C GLY A 159 6.95 5.41 -30.10
N ASP A 160 7.84 6.08 -29.36
CA ASP A 160 9.21 5.59 -29.13
C ASP A 160 9.22 4.40 -28.17
N MET A 161 9.90 3.33 -28.54
CA MET A 161 10.20 2.23 -27.61
C MET A 161 11.46 2.54 -26.80
N HIS A 162 11.67 1.78 -25.72
CA HIS A 162 12.84 1.91 -24.86
C HIS A 162 14.15 1.83 -25.64
N ASN A 163 15.08 2.73 -25.34
CA ASN A 163 16.41 2.74 -25.93
C ASN A 163 17.48 2.43 -24.88
N ALA A 164 17.95 1.18 -24.83
CA ALA A 164 18.95 0.74 -23.85
C ALA A 164 20.34 1.38 -24.01
N THR A 165 20.62 2.05 -25.15
CA THR A 165 21.92 2.70 -25.42
C THR A 165 21.92 4.16 -24.99
N ASN A 166 20.84 4.88 -25.28
CA ASN A 166 20.69 6.30 -24.94
C ASN A 166 19.24 6.63 -24.57
N PRO A 167 18.77 6.16 -23.41
CA PRO A 167 17.39 6.36 -22.98
C PRO A 167 17.14 7.84 -22.64
N SER A 168 16.05 8.39 -23.17
CA SER A 168 15.61 9.77 -22.85
C SER A 168 14.66 9.75 -21.66
N TRP A 169 15.20 9.59 -20.45
CA TRP A 169 14.39 9.46 -19.22
C TRP A 169 13.67 10.75 -18.84
N HIS A 170 12.43 10.59 -18.35
CA HIS A 170 11.60 11.65 -17.83
C HIS A 170 11.09 11.29 -16.44
N HIS A 171 11.10 12.24 -15.51
CA HIS A 171 10.38 12.05 -14.26
C HIS A 171 8.87 11.91 -14.51
N ALA A 172 8.27 10.91 -13.88
CA ALA A 172 6.85 10.59 -13.96
C ALA A 172 6.39 10.04 -12.61
N HIS A 173 5.10 10.12 -12.29
CA HIS A 173 4.58 9.47 -11.09
C HIS A 173 4.26 8.01 -11.39
N PHE A 174 4.45 7.14 -10.40
CA PHE A 174 4.14 5.72 -10.51
C PHE A 174 3.19 5.28 -9.40
N SER A 175 2.31 4.34 -9.70
CA SER A 175 1.56 3.58 -8.70
C SER A 175 2.06 2.15 -8.72
N LEU A 176 2.40 1.62 -7.55
CA LEU A 176 2.94 0.29 -7.33
C LEU A 176 1.88 -0.47 -6.54
N LYS A 177 1.33 -1.53 -7.09
CA LYS A 177 0.33 -2.38 -6.43
C LYS A 177 0.92 -3.75 -6.17
N PHE A 178 1.09 -4.10 -4.90
CA PHE A 178 1.77 -5.34 -4.54
C PHE A 178 0.90 -6.57 -4.80
N ALA A 179 -0.42 -6.44 -4.62
CA ALA A 179 -1.33 -7.55 -4.80
C ALA A 179 -1.89 -7.72 -6.23
N GLU A 180 -1.39 -6.97 -7.22
CA GLU A 180 -1.94 -6.98 -8.59
C GLU A 180 -1.84 -8.37 -9.24
N TYR A 181 -0.69 -9.04 -9.11
CA TYR A 181 -0.45 -10.36 -9.68
C TYR A 181 -0.32 -11.47 -8.63
N ARG A 182 -0.33 -11.12 -7.33
CA ARG A 182 -0.29 -12.07 -6.21
C ARG A 182 -1.24 -11.62 -5.11
N LYS A 183 -2.44 -12.23 -5.08
CA LYS A 183 -3.50 -11.87 -4.13
C LYS A 183 -2.99 -11.92 -2.68
N GLY A 184 -3.25 -10.84 -1.94
CA GLY A 184 -2.87 -10.73 -0.52
C GLY A 184 -1.41 -10.34 -0.26
N GLN A 185 -0.59 -10.17 -1.30
CA GLN A 185 0.79 -9.68 -1.15
C GLN A 185 0.79 -8.23 -0.64
N SER A 186 1.66 -7.95 0.32
CA SER A 186 1.81 -6.62 0.95
C SER A 186 3.25 -6.44 1.41
N MET A 187 3.64 -5.19 1.64
CA MET A 187 4.94 -4.81 2.19
C MET A 187 4.70 -3.91 3.40
N TYR A 188 5.19 -4.31 4.58
CA TYR A 188 5.03 -3.58 5.85
C TYR A 188 3.60 -3.08 6.10
N SER A 189 2.63 -3.98 6.03
CA SER A 189 1.19 -3.68 6.19
C SER A 189 0.56 -2.77 5.11
N THR A 190 1.27 -2.41 4.06
CA THR A 190 0.75 -1.62 2.93
C THR A 190 0.55 -2.49 1.68
N ASP A 191 -0.53 -2.26 0.91
CA ASP A 191 -0.86 -3.01 -0.31
C ASP A 191 -0.39 -2.31 -1.60
N ARG A 192 -0.05 -1.01 -1.52
CA ARG A 192 0.37 -0.18 -2.64
C ARG A 192 1.24 1.00 -2.21
N PHE A 193 2.07 1.50 -3.10
CA PHE A 193 2.70 2.82 -2.98
C PHE A 193 2.29 3.71 -4.16
N ASN A 194 2.17 5.01 -3.93
CA ASN A 194 2.33 5.98 -5.00
C ASN A 194 3.69 6.65 -4.86
N LEU A 195 4.51 6.53 -5.90
CA LEU A 195 5.77 7.25 -6.02
C LEU A 195 5.50 8.52 -6.81
N LYS A 196 5.45 9.65 -6.12
CA LYS A 196 5.11 10.92 -6.74
C LYS A 196 6.35 11.80 -6.88
N TRP A 197 6.66 12.15 -8.12
CA TRP A 197 7.63 13.19 -8.45
C TRP A 197 7.13 14.60 -8.03
N PHE A 198 8.04 15.50 -7.66
CA PHE A 198 7.76 16.88 -7.25
C PHE A 198 7.64 17.85 -8.44
N LYS A 199 6.71 17.57 -9.38
CA LYS A 199 6.54 18.29 -10.66
C LYS A 199 6.47 19.82 -10.55
N ASP A 200 5.89 20.34 -9.48
CA ASP A 200 5.69 21.78 -9.26
C ASP A 200 6.13 22.22 -7.85
N ASP A 201 6.98 21.42 -7.20
CA ASP A 201 7.49 21.70 -5.86
C ASP A 201 9.01 21.66 -5.83
N ALA A 202 9.63 22.79 -6.14
CA ALA A 202 11.10 22.93 -6.13
C ALA A 202 11.76 22.62 -4.77
N MET A 203 11.00 22.64 -3.67
CA MET A 203 11.52 22.38 -2.32
C MET A 203 11.35 20.92 -1.90
N TYR A 204 10.61 20.12 -2.68
CA TYR A 204 10.42 18.69 -2.46
C TYR A 204 9.78 18.39 -1.09
N CYS A 205 8.98 19.30 -0.54
CA CYS A 205 8.56 19.17 0.86
C CYS A 205 7.14 19.63 1.16
N ARG A 206 6.50 20.45 0.33
CA ARG A 206 5.24 21.12 0.70
C ARG A 206 4.13 20.12 1.00
N GLU A 207 3.95 19.13 0.13
CA GLU A 207 2.90 18.11 0.32
C GLU A 207 3.15 17.24 1.55
N ILE A 208 4.37 16.71 1.69
CA ILE A 208 4.74 15.84 2.83
C ILE A 208 4.65 16.61 4.14
N TYR A 209 5.17 17.84 4.18
CA TYR A 209 5.10 18.73 5.34
C TYR A 209 3.65 18.99 5.74
N CYS A 210 2.76 19.30 4.80
CA CYS A 210 1.35 19.52 5.11
C CYS A 210 0.68 18.26 5.68
N TYR A 211 0.95 17.07 5.12
CA TYR A 211 0.40 15.82 5.65
C TYR A 211 0.90 15.50 7.07
N ASP A 212 2.20 15.65 7.31
CA ASP A 212 2.79 15.46 8.63
C ASP A 212 2.27 16.51 9.64
N LEU A 213 2.16 17.78 9.25
CA LEU A 213 1.55 18.84 10.06
C LEU A 213 0.11 18.47 10.43
N PHE A 214 -0.73 18.09 9.47
CA PHE A 214 -2.11 17.67 9.74
C PHE A 214 -2.19 16.53 10.74
N LYS A 215 -1.31 15.53 10.63
CA LYS A 215 -1.25 14.43 11.60
C LYS A 215 -0.84 14.86 13.00
N ARG A 216 0.14 15.75 13.12
CA ARG A 216 0.55 16.30 14.44
C ARG A 216 -0.60 17.02 15.14
N PHE A 217 -1.54 17.56 14.38
CA PHE A 217 -2.77 18.20 14.88
C PHE A 217 -3.99 17.25 14.96
N GLY A 218 -3.78 15.94 14.80
CA GLY A 218 -4.83 14.93 15.00
C GLY A 218 -5.79 14.74 13.80
N VAL A 219 -5.47 15.29 12.63
CA VAL A 219 -6.22 15.02 11.40
C VAL A 219 -5.86 13.63 10.88
N TRP A 220 -6.55 12.62 11.42
CA TRP A 220 -6.27 11.21 11.17
C TRP A 220 -6.50 10.76 9.72
N THR A 221 -7.27 11.53 8.94
CA THR A 221 -7.52 11.28 7.51
C THR A 221 -6.39 11.77 6.60
N ALA A 222 -5.42 12.52 7.14
CA ALA A 222 -4.27 12.97 6.36
C ALA A 222 -3.44 11.76 5.89
N PRO A 223 -3.06 11.70 4.59
CA PRO A 223 -2.23 10.62 4.07
C PRO A 223 -0.94 10.43 4.87
N ARG A 224 -0.47 9.19 4.96
CA ARG A 224 0.92 8.93 5.37
C ARG A 224 1.82 9.29 4.19
N ALA A 225 2.95 9.93 4.44
CA ALA A 225 3.91 10.20 3.39
C ALA A 225 5.35 10.23 3.92
N SER A 226 6.28 9.85 3.05
CA SER A 226 7.73 9.89 3.31
C SER A 226 8.48 10.03 1.99
N TYR A 227 9.80 9.82 2.02
CA TYR A 227 10.68 9.96 0.87
C TYR A 227 11.29 8.63 0.47
N ALA A 228 11.69 8.51 -0.80
CA ALA A 228 12.61 7.48 -1.25
C ALA A 228 13.48 7.96 -2.42
N ARG A 229 14.65 7.35 -2.56
CA ARG A 229 15.42 7.35 -3.80
C ARG A 229 14.83 6.30 -4.74
N LEU A 230 14.44 6.70 -5.95
CA LEU A 230 13.93 5.79 -6.96
C LEU A 230 15.01 5.47 -8.00
N THR A 231 15.22 4.18 -8.21
CA THR A 231 16.03 3.64 -9.30
C THR A 231 15.19 2.67 -10.09
N ILE A 232 15.22 2.76 -11.43
CA ILE A 232 14.49 1.86 -12.32
C ILE A 232 15.52 1.15 -13.21
N TYR A 233 15.43 -0.17 -13.27
CA TYR A 233 16.21 -1.01 -14.16
C TYR A 233 15.27 -1.64 -15.19
N VAL A 234 15.49 -1.34 -16.47
CA VAL A 234 14.84 -2.07 -17.57
C VAL A 234 15.79 -3.20 -17.98
N GLU A 235 15.30 -4.44 -18.00
CA GLU A 235 16.13 -5.59 -18.37
C GLU A 235 16.73 -5.41 -19.76
N GLY A 236 18.06 -5.45 -19.84
CA GLY A 236 18.82 -5.19 -21.06
C GLY A 236 19.67 -3.92 -20.99
N ASP A 237 19.37 -3.02 -20.05
CA ASP A 237 20.21 -1.85 -19.78
C ASP A 237 21.58 -2.25 -19.23
N ALA A 238 22.61 -1.48 -19.59
CA ALA A 238 23.94 -1.65 -19.01
C ALA A 238 23.97 -1.30 -17.51
N GLN A 239 23.17 -0.32 -17.10
CA GLN A 239 23.08 0.18 -15.72
C GLN A 239 21.65 0.68 -15.44
N PRO A 240 21.18 0.62 -14.20
CA PRO A 240 19.88 1.15 -13.84
C PRO A 240 19.86 2.69 -13.87
N ALA A 241 18.71 3.26 -14.19
CA ALA A 241 18.47 4.69 -14.22
C ALA A 241 18.08 5.22 -12.83
N TYR A 242 18.82 6.21 -12.32
CA TYR A 242 18.44 6.93 -11.11
C TYR A 242 17.43 8.03 -11.44
N PHE A 243 16.20 7.90 -10.96
CA PHE A 243 15.11 8.84 -11.20
C PHE A 243 15.07 9.99 -10.18
N GLY A 244 15.87 9.95 -9.10
CA GLY A 244 15.90 11.00 -8.09
C GLY A 244 15.08 10.69 -6.83
N VAL A 245 14.69 11.75 -6.12
CA VAL A 245 13.92 11.67 -4.87
C VAL A 245 12.43 11.80 -5.17
N TYR A 246 11.66 10.87 -4.61
CA TYR A 246 10.20 10.76 -4.76
C TYR A 246 9.54 10.80 -3.40
N SER A 247 8.29 11.25 -3.34
CA SER A 247 7.44 10.99 -2.19
C SER A 247 6.81 9.59 -2.31
N ILE A 248 6.76 8.87 -1.19
CA ILE A 248 5.91 7.70 -1.01
C ILE A 248 4.62 8.19 -0.37
N ILE A 249 3.46 7.87 -0.97
CA ILE A 249 2.11 8.17 -0.45
C ILE A 249 1.24 6.91 -0.53
#